data_AF-A0AA39XCT5-F1
#
_entry.id   AF-A0AA39XCT5-F1
#
_cell.length_a   1.000
_cell.length_b   1.000
_cell.length_c   1.000
_cell.angle_alpha   90.00
_cell.angle_beta   90.00
_cell.angle_gamma   90.00
#
_symmetry.space_group_name_H-M   'P 1'
#
loop_
_entity.id
_entity.type
_entity.pdbx_description
1 polymer ?
#
loop_
_entity_poly.entity_id
_entity_poly.type
_entity_poly.pdbx_seq_one_letter_code
_entity_poly.pdbx_strand_id
1 'polypeptide(L)'
;MDALPEPDVIAGAFDTLRVQSQRIANVGAVQNQQNILAVVQALGQQIHDLGQQIHDLGQQTHHRIDGMQQQMNQRFDTLENRQNNFEIAAVNARLFHADGAAILQRPVDIRNGGDIPDFPLTHPQLYTIDDATADAILPALGIHLAPNTPLAVKRESIARKWILK
;
A
#
# COMPACT_ATOMS: atom_id res chain seq x y z
N MET A 1 -38.36 -18.39 93.60
CA MET A 1 -36.92 -18.20 93.42
C MET A 1 -36.51 -19.17 92.33
N ASP A 2 -36.32 -18.68 91.11
CA ASP A 2 -35.85 -19.54 90.02
C ASP A 2 -34.39 -19.91 90.30
N ALA A 3 -34.11 -21.21 90.25
CA ALA A 3 -32.77 -21.74 90.45
C ALA A 3 -31.84 -21.18 89.36
N LEU A 4 -30.70 -20.64 89.76
CA LEU A 4 -29.69 -20.19 88.82
C LEU A 4 -29.22 -21.39 87.97
N PRO A 5 -29.01 -21.20 86.66
CA PRO A 5 -28.56 -22.27 85.78
C PRO A 5 -27.23 -22.85 86.27
N GLU A 6 -27.10 -24.16 86.15
CA GLU A 6 -25.90 -24.86 86.61
C GLU A 6 -24.65 -24.37 85.86
N PRO A 7 -23.49 -24.25 86.56
CA PRO A 7 -22.25 -23.73 85.97
C PRO A 7 -21.83 -24.42 84.67
N ASP A 8 -22.09 -25.73 84.55
CA ASP A 8 -21.74 -26.52 83.36
C ASP A 8 -22.57 -26.14 82.13
N VAL A 9 -23.83 -25.74 82.33
CA VAL A 9 -24.70 -25.24 81.25
C VAL A 9 -24.18 -23.91 80.72
N ILE A 10 -23.68 -23.06 81.61
CA ILE A 10 -23.07 -21.78 81.26
C ILE A 10 -21.76 -22.00 80.50
N ALA A 11 -20.91 -22.92 80.96
CA ALA A 11 -19.65 -23.28 80.28
C ALA A 11 -19.88 -23.80 78.86
N GLY A 12 -20.86 -24.70 78.67
CA GLY A 12 -21.21 -25.23 77.34
C GLY A 12 -21.75 -24.15 76.38
N ALA A 13 -22.47 -23.15 76.89
CA ALA A 13 -22.94 -22.03 76.08
C ALA A 13 -21.78 -21.15 75.59
N PHE A 14 -20.77 -20.89 76.44
CA PHE A 14 -19.57 -20.14 76.05
C PHE A 14 -18.72 -20.86 75.02
N ASP A 15 -18.55 -22.18 75.13
CA ASP A 15 -17.85 -22.97 74.12
C ASP A 15 -18.58 -22.95 72.77
N THR A 16 -19.92 -23.05 72.80
CA THR A 16 -20.74 -22.94 71.59
C THR A 16 -20.58 -21.57 70.93
N LEU A 17 -20.60 -20.49 71.71
CA LEU A 17 -20.38 -19.13 71.21
C LEU A 17 -18.99 -18.94 70.62
N ARG A 18 -17.95 -19.51 71.25
CA ARG A 18 -16.57 -19.48 70.74
C ARG A 18 -16.45 -20.16 69.38
N VAL A 19 -17.04 -21.34 69.23
CA VAL A 19 -17.05 -22.09 67.96
C VAL A 19 -17.81 -21.33 66.88
N GLN A 20 -18.97 -20.75 67.21
CA GLN A 20 -19.77 -19.96 66.26
C GLN A 20 -19.05 -18.67 65.85
N SER A 21 -18.38 -17.98 66.79
CA SER A 21 -17.57 -16.79 66.51
C SER A 21 -16.42 -17.10 65.55
N GLN A 22 -15.72 -18.22 65.75
CA GLN A 22 -14.66 -18.68 64.84
C GLN A 22 -15.19 -19.02 63.44
N ARG A 23 -16.38 -19.63 63.35
CA ARG A 23 -17.04 -19.91 62.07
C ARG A 23 -17.40 -18.64 61.31
N ILE A 24 -17.95 -17.64 62.00
CA ILE A 24 -18.30 -16.34 61.39
C ILE A 24 -17.06 -15.61 60.87
N ALA A 25 -15.97 -15.60 61.64
CA ALA A 25 -14.70 -15.00 61.22
C ALA A 25 -14.15 -15.67 59.94
N ASN A 26 -14.27 -17.01 59.84
CA ASN A 26 -13.83 -17.76 58.66
C ASN A 26 -14.70 -17.47 57.42
N VAL A 27 -16.00 -17.22 57.56
CA VAL A 27 -16.88 -16.87 56.43
C VAL A 27 -16.44 -15.56 55.77
N GLY A 28 -16.06 -14.55 56.57
CA GLY A 28 -15.54 -13.28 56.04
C GLY A 28 -14.23 -13.44 55.27
N ALA A 29 -13.32 -14.31 55.73
CA ALA A 29 -12.08 -14.61 55.02
C ALA A 29 -12.34 -15.32 53.67
N VAL A 30 -13.29 -16.26 53.64
CA VAL A 30 -13.69 -16.97 52.41
C VAL A 30 -14.34 -16.02 51.39
N GLN A 31 -15.23 -15.13 51.84
CA GLN A 31 -15.84 -14.11 50.96
C GLN A 31 -14.80 -13.15 50.37
N ASN A 32 -13.83 -12.71 51.17
CA ASN A 32 -12.74 -11.88 50.68
C ASN A 32 -11.89 -12.60 49.63
N GLN A 33 -11.60 -13.89 49.81
CA GLN A 33 -10.90 -14.69 48.80
C GLN A 33 -11.69 -14.81 47.49
N GLN A 34 -13.01 -15.03 47.56
CA GLN A 34 -13.86 -15.11 46.38
C GLN A 34 -13.90 -13.78 45.61
N ASN A 35 -13.98 -12.65 46.33
CA ASN A 35 -13.95 -11.32 45.72
C ASN A 35 -12.60 -11.05 45.03
N ILE A 36 -11.49 -11.42 45.67
CA ILE A 36 -10.15 -11.28 45.08
C ILE A 36 -10.05 -12.13 43.80
N LEU A 37 -10.52 -13.38 43.82
CA LEU A 37 -10.54 -14.26 42.65
C LEU A 37 -11.35 -13.65 41.49
N ALA A 38 -12.53 -13.09 41.78
CA ALA A 38 -13.35 -12.43 40.77
C ALA A 38 -12.65 -11.21 40.16
N VAL A 39 -11.99 -10.38 40.98
CA VAL A 39 -11.20 -9.24 40.50
C VAL A 39 -10.02 -9.69 39.64
N VAL A 40 -9.29 -10.72 40.06
CA VAL A 40 -8.16 -11.28 39.30
C VAL A 40 -8.63 -11.85 37.96
N GLN A 41 -9.76 -12.54 37.91
CA GLN A 41 -10.34 -13.03 36.66
C GLN A 41 -10.75 -11.89 35.72
N ALA A 42 -11.40 -10.85 36.25
CA ALA A 42 -11.79 -9.68 35.47
C ALA A 42 -10.57 -8.94 34.90
N LEU A 43 -9.52 -8.75 35.72
CA LEU A 43 -8.26 -8.17 35.26
C LEU A 43 -7.58 -9.03 34.21
N GLY A 44 -7.58 -10.36 34.38
CA GLY A 44 -7.04 -11.30 33.41
C GLY A 44 -7.73 -11.18 32.05
N GLN A 45 -9.06 -11.05 32.04
CA GLN A 45 -9.81 -10.84 30.81
C GLN A 45 -9.50 -9.48 30.18
N GLN A 46 -9.47 -8.40 30.96
CA GLN A 46 -9.13 -7.07 30.45
C GLN A 46 -7.73 -7.02 29.83
N ILE A 47 -6.75 -7.67 30.44
CA ILE A 47 -5.38 -7.78 29.90
C ILE A 47 -5.39 -8.58 28.59
N HIS A 48 -6.16 -9.67 28.53
CA HIS A 48 -6.30 -10.45 27.30
C HIS A 48 -6.89 -9.62 26.15
N ASP A 49 -7.98 -8.89 26.42
CA ASP A 49 -8.66 -8.07 25.42
C ASP A 49 -7.76 -6.92 24.93
N LEU A 50 -7.02 -6.28 25.84
CA LEU A 50 -6.00 -5.28 25.48
C LEU A 50 -4.89 -5.88 24.61
N GLY A 51 -4.45 -7.11 24.92
CA GLY A 51 -3.47 -7.84 24.13
C GLY A 51 -3.94 -8.06 22.69
N GLN A 52 -5.21 -8.45 22.50
CA GLN A 52 -5.80 -8.61 21.17
C GLN A 52 -5.89 -7.29 20.42
N GLN A 53 -6.34 -6.20 21.08
CA GLN A 53 -6.42 -4.88 20.45
C GLN A 53 -5.05 -4.38 19.98
N ILE A 54 -4.00 -4.58 20.79
CA ILE A 54 -2.62 -4.23 20.41
C ILE A 54 -2.16 -5.07 19.22
N HIS A 55 -2.47 -6.37 19.21
CA HIS A 55 -2.14 -7.24 18.09
C HIS A 55 -2.81 -6.77 16.79
N ASP A 56 -4.11 -6.50 16.83
CA ASP A 56 -4.88 -6.03 15.68
C ASP A 56 -4.36 -4.69 15.15
N LEU A 57 -4.05 -3.75 16.06
CA LEU A 57 -3.46 -2.46 15.71
C LEU A 57 -2.07 -2.65 15.06
N GLY A 58 -1.29 -3.60 15.56
CA GLY A 58 0.01 -3.97 14.99
C GLY A 58 -0.13 -4.49 13.57
N GLN A 59 -1.06 -5.41 13.32
CA GLN A 59 -1.34 -5.95 11.99
C GLN A 59 -1.82 -4.87 11.01
N GLN A 60 -2.74 -4.01 11.43
CA GLN A 60 -3.23 -2.90 10.61
C GLN A 60 -2.11 -1.92 10.24
N THR A 61 -1.23 -1.62 11.20
CA THR A 61 -0.08 -0.74 10.96
C THR A 61 0.90 -1.38 9.98
N HIS A 62 1.18 -2.67 10.14
CA HIS A 62 2.06 -3.41 9.23
C HIS A 62 1.54 -3.40 7.80
N HIS A 63 0.27 -3.76 7.60
CA HIS A 63 -0.37 -3.71 6.28
C HIS A 63 -0.37 -2.32 5.65
N ARG A 64 -0.57 -1.27 6.45
CA ARG A 64 -0.51 0.11 5.95
C ARG A 64 0.90 0.48 5.51
N ILE A 65 1.93 0.08 6.25
CA ILE A 65 3.33 0.31 5.89
C ILE A 65 3.68 -0.42 4.60
N ASP A 66 3.30 -1.69 4.48
CA ASP A 66 3.54 -2.48 3.25
C ASP A 66 2.87 -1.84 2.04
N GLY A 67 1.62 -1.40 2.18
CA GLY A 67 0.90 -0.69 1.11
C GLY A 67 1.58 0.62 0.71
N MET A 68 2.07 1.41 1.67
CA MET A 68 2.81 2.64 1.39
C MET A 68 4.15 2.34 0.68
N GLN A 69 4.86 1.29 1.10
CA GLN A 69 6.12 0.89 0.48
C GLN A 69 5.92 0.45 -0.97
N GLN A 70 4.88 -0.34 -1.24
CA GLN A 70 4.52 -0.74 -2.60
C GLN A 70 4.19 0.46 -3.50
N GLN A 71 3.38 1.40 -3.01
CA GLN A 71 3.05 2.62 -3.75
C GLN A 71 4.30 3.47 -4.02
N MET A 72 5.20 3.56 -3.04
CA MET A 72 6.45 4.30 -3.20
C MET A 72 7.35 3.68 -4.27
N ASN A 73 7.50 2.36 -4.27
CA ASN A 73 8.27 1.64 -5.27
C ASN A 73 7.70 1.86 -6.68
N GLN A 74 6.38 1.71 -6.86
CA GLN A 74 5.72 1.97 -8.15
C GLN A 74 5.95 3.41 -8.65
N ARG A 75 5.96 4.38 -7.74
CA ARG A 75 6.25 5.77 -8.08
C ARG A 75 7.71 5.98 -8.45
N PHE A 76 8.65 5.31 -7.79
CA PHE A 76 10.07 5.36 -8.16
C PHE A 76 10.30 4.74 -9.54
N ASP A 77 9.75 3.57 -9.81
CA ASP A 77 9.85 2.93 -11.13
C ASP A 77 9.27 3.83 -12.23
N THR A 78 8.15 4.51 -11.95
CA THR A 78 7.55 5.47 -12.88
C THR A 78 8.46 6.68 -13.11
N LEU A 79 9.08 7.21 -12.07
CA LEU A 79 9.99 8.36 -12.18
C LEU A 79 11.28 7.99 -12.91
N GLU A 80 11.85 6.83 -12.62
CA GLU A 80 13.03 6.30 -13.30
C GLU A 80 12.76 6.11 -14.80
N ASN A 81 11.65 5.47 -15.15
CA ASN A 81 11.23 5.35 -16.55
C ASN A 81 11.06 6.71 -17.23
N ARG A 82 10.45 7.69 -16.55
CA ARG A 82 10.30 9.04 -17.11
C ARG A 82 11.65 9.74 -17.30
N GLN A 83 12.59 9.57 -16.37
CA GLN A 83 13.92 10.13 -16.48
C GLN A 83 14.67 9.53 -17.67
N ASN A 84 14.69 8.20 -17.80
CA ASN A 84 15.31 7.51 -18.94
C ASN A 84 14.70 7.98 -20.27
N ASN A 85 13.38 8.12 -20.30
CA ASN A 85 12.66 8.65 -21.47
C ASN A 85 13.09 10.09 -21.82
N PHE A 86 13.28 10.96 -20.82
CA PHE A 86 13.76 12.32 -21.05
C PHE A 86 15.21 12.35 -21.57
N GLU A 87 16.08 11.49 -21.06
CA GLU A 87 17.45 11.38 -21.52
C GLU A 87 17.50 10.94 -22.98
N ILE A 88 16.72 9.92 -23.37
CA ILE A 88 16.61 9.46 -24.75
C ILE A 88 16.02 10.56 -25.65
N ALA A 89 14.97 11.25 -25.20
CA ALA A 89 14.38 12.36 -25.96
C ALA A 89 15.39 13.50 -26.18
N ALA A 90 16.23 13.80 -25.19
CA ALA A 90 17.29 14.79 -25.30
C ALA A 90 18.40 14.36 -26.28
N VAL A 91 18.76 13.07 -26.29
CA VAL A 91 19.68 12.50 -27.30
C VAL A 91 19.08 12.66 -28.70
N ASN A 92 17.83 12.25 -28.88
CA ASN A 92 17.13 12.37 -30.16
C ASN A 92 17.08 13.83 -30.64
N ALA A 93 16.76 14.78 -29.75
CA ALA A 93 16.77 16.20 -30.08
C ALA A 93 18.15 16.66 -30.60
N ARG A 94 19.25 16.23 -29.96
CA ARG A 94 20.61 16.55 -30.42
C ARG A 94 20.92 15.96 -31.79
N LEU A 95 20.44 14.74 -32.08
CA LEU A 95 20.60 14.12 -33.40
C LEU A 95 19.90 14.93 -34.50
N PHE A 96 18.73 15.51 -34.22
CA PHE A 96 18.01 16.34 -35.18
C PHE A 96 18.60 17.75 -35.36
N HIS A 97 19.32 18.27 -34.35
CA HIS A 97 19.98 19.57 -34.40
C HIS A 97 21.39 19.54 -35.01
N ALA A 98 22.00 18.36 -35.19
CA ALA A 98 23.31 18.21 -35.81
C ALA A 98 23.21 18.47 -37.33
N ASP A 99 23.30 19.75 -37.67
CA ASP A 99 23.48 20.40 -38.98
C ASP A 99 23.69 19.49 -40.21
N GLY A 100 22.71 19.53 -41.11
CA GLY A 100 22.91 19.49 -42.57
C GLY A 100 23.52 18.23 -43.21
N ALA A 101 23.83 17.18 -42.45
CA ALA A 101 24.37 15.95 -43.01
C ALA A 101 23.28 15.19 -43.79
N ALA A 102 23.61 14.76 -45.01
CA ALA A 102 22.75 13.98 -45.89
C ALA A 102 22.32 12.60 -45.34
N ILE A 103 22.78 12.25 -44.12
CA ILE A 103 22.49 11.01 -43.42
C ILE A 103 21.99 11.38 -42.01
N LEU A 104 20.68 11.22 -41.78
CA LEU A 104 20.07 11.28 -40.45
C LEU A 104 20.57 10.07 -39.68
N GLN A 105 21.29 10.30 -38.57
CA GLN A 105 21.56 9.22 -37.61
C GLN A 105 20.24 8.69 -37.07
N ARG A 106 20.16 7.38 -36.81
CA ARG A 106 18.95 6.75 -36.29
C ARG A 106 18.66 7.31 -34.89
N PRO A 107 17.45 7.84 -34.66
CA PRO A 107 17.01 8.11 -33.31
C PRO A 107 16.88 6.80 -32.53
N VAL A 108 16.94 6.95 -31.21
CA VAL A 108 16.82 5.88 -30.25
C VAL A 108 15.36 5.74 -29.82
N ASP A 109 14.86 4.51 -29.76
CA ASP A 109 13.54 4.17 -29.26
C ASP A 109 13.46 4.40 -27.75
N ILE A 110 12.54 5.26 -27.35
CA ILE A 110 12.33 5.68 -25.96
C ILE A 110 11.96 4.51 -25.03
N ARG A 111 11.46 3.39 -25.59
CA ARG A 111 10.97 2.24 -24.81
C ARG A 111 12.07 1.26 -24.43
N ASN A 112 13.13 1.16 -25.23
CA ASN A 112 14.16 0.13 -25.07
C ASN A 112 15.60 0.64 -25.22
N GLY A 113 15.81 1.91 -25.60
CA GLY A 113 17.14 2.50 -25.75
C GLY A 113 17.92 2.01 -26.98
N GLY A 114 17.32 1.24 -27.89
CA GLY A 114 17.93 0.79 -29.14
C GLY A 114 17.57 1.68 -30.32
N ASP A 115 18.28 1.53 -31.44
CA ASP A 115 17.99 2.28 -32.67
C ASP A 115 16.58 1.95 -33.20
N ILE A 116 15.89 2.95 -33.75
CA ILE A 116 14.63 2.75 -34.48
C ILE A 116 14.96 2.13 -35.86
N PRO A 117 14.60 0.85 -36.13
CA PRO A 117 15.13 0.11 -37.28
C PRO A 117 14.70 0.66 -38.65
N ASP A 118 13.48 1.19 -38.73
CA ASP A 118 12.84 1.65 -39.97
C ASP A 118 12.87 3.19 -40.09
N PHE A 119 13.68 3.87 -39.26
CA PHE A 119 13.79 5.31 -39.33
C PHE A 119 14.45 5.74 -40.65
N PRO A 120 13.85 6.66 -41.42
CA PRO A 120 14.41 7.16 -42.67
C PRO A 120 15.74 7.88 -42.42
N LEU A 121 16.77 7.49 -43.17
CA LEU A 121 18.13 8.02 -43.01
C LEU A 121 18.42 9.17 -43.96
N THR A 122 17.52 9.46 -44.89
CA THR A 122 17.70 10.51 -45.89
C THR A 122 16.45 11.35 -46.05
N HIS A 123 16.62 12.60 -46.50
CA HIS A 123 15.51 13.50 -46.77
C HIS A 123 14.48 12.94 -47.76
N PRO A 124 14.86 12.29 -48.88
CA PRO A 124 13.88 11.66 -49.77
C PRO A 124 13.08 10.54 -49.09
N GLN A 125 13.70 9.72 -48.25
CA GLN A 125 13.03 8.64 -47.53
C GLN A 125 11.96 9.15 -46.56
N LEU A 126 12.13 10.36 -46.00
CA LEU A 126 11.10 11.00 -45.16
C LEU A 126 9.79 11.23 -45.92
N TYR A 127 9.85 11.49 -47.23
CA TYR A 127 8.66 11.72 -48.05
C TYR A 127 8.02 10.42 -48.57
N THR A 128 8.66 9.27 -48.36
CA THR A 128 8.17 7.96 -48.83
C THR A 128 7.73 7.03 -47.71
N ILE A 129 7.71 7.50 -46.46
CA ILE A 129 7.23 6.70 -45.31
C ILE A 129 5.73 6.44 -45.49
N ASP A 130 5.32 5.18 -45.37
CA ASP A 130 3.90 4.81 -45.36
C ASP A 130 3.27 5.00 -43.97
N ASP A 131 1.94 4.94 -43.91
CA ASP A 131 1.20 5.14 -42.66
C ASP A 131 1.58 4.10 -41.58
N ALA A 132 1.86 2.86 -41.97
CA ALA A 132 2.21 1.79 -41.04
C ALA A 132 3.58 2.03 -40.38
N THR A 133 4.56 2.46 -41.16
CA THR A 133 5.91 2.80 -40.68
C THR A 133 5.87 4.07 -39.84
N ALA A 134 5.09 5.07 -40.22
CA ALA A 134 4.89 6.26 -39.41
C ALA A 134 4.23 5.93 -38.05
N ASP A 135 3.23 5.04 -38.03
CA ASP A 135 2.57 4.58 -36.81
C ASP A 135 3.49 3.75 -35.90
N ALA A 136 4.52 3.11 -36.46
CA ALA A 136 5.55 2.43 -35.68
C ALA A 136 6.62 3.38 -35.11
N ILE A 137 7.04 4.38 -35.90
CA ILE A 137 8.09 5.34 -35.52
C ILE A 137 7.62 6.34 -34.46
N LEU A 138 6.42 6.89 -34.61
CA LEU A 138 5.95 7.97 -33.73
C LEU A 138 5.90 7.57 -32.24
N PRO A 139 5.33 6.40 -31.86
CA PRO A 139 5.36 5.93 -30.48
C PRO A 139 6.77 5.60 -29.98
N ALA A 140 7.67 5.12 -30.86
CA ALA A 140 9.06 4.86 -30.51
C ALA A 140 9.83 6.15 -30.18
N LEU A 141 9.42 7.29 -30.73
CA LEU A 141 9.92 8.62 -30.35
C LEU A 141 9.20 9.23 -29.13
N GLY A 142 8.23 8.52 -28.54
CA GLY A 142 7.38 9.03 -27.46
C GLY A 142 6.29 10.00 -27.92
N ILE A 143 6.01 10.08 -29.23
CA ILE A 143 4.97 10.92 -29.80
C ILE A 143 3.67 10.12 -29.86
N HIS A 144 2.77 10.39 -28.92
CA HIS A 144 1.42 9.83 -28.93
C HIS A 144 0.46 10.81 -29.60
N LEU A 145 0.06 10.52 -30.84
CA LEU A 145 -1.02 11.24 -31.49
C LEU A 145 -2.36 10.73 -30.93
N ALA A 146 -2.98 11.51 -30.04
CA ALA A 146 -4.34 11.21 -29.63
C ALA A 146 -5.29 11.26 -30.85
N PRO A 147 -6.31 10.38 -30.91
CA PRO A 147 -7.32 10.45 -31.95
C PRO A 147 -7.97 11.84 -31.96
N ASN A 148 -8.18 12.41 -33.16
CA ASN A 148 -8.71 13.76 -33.42
C ASN A 148 -7.79 14.95 -33.07
N THR A 149 -6.49 14.75 -32.85
CA THR A 149 -5.55 15.87 -32.80
C THR A 149 -5.45 16.57 -34.16
N PRO A 150 -5.15 17.88 -34.23
CA PRO A 150 -4.97 18.58 -35.50
C PRO A 150 -3.94 17.93 -36.43
N LEU A 151 -2.91 17.28 -35.87
CA LEU A 151 -1.96 16.47 -36.63
C LEU A 151 -2.59 15.18 -37.18
N ALA A 152 -3.37 14.45 -36.39
CA ALA A 152 -4.10 13.27 -36.85
C ALA A 152 -5.11 13.62 -37.97
N VAL A 153 -5.85 14.72 -37.80
CA VAL A 153 -6.79 15.24 -38.81
C VAL A 153 -6.05 15.71 -40.07
N LYS A 154 -4.88 16.34 -39.91
CA LYS A 154 -4.05 16.78 -41.05
C LYS A 154 -3.46 15.59 -41.81
N ARG A 155 -3.03 14.53 -41.12
CA ARG A 155 -2.59 13.27 -41.73
C ARG A 155 -3.72 12.64 -42.55
N GLU A 156 -4.92 12.54 -41.98
CA GLU A 156 -6.09 11.98 -42.67
C GLU A 156 -6.53 12.82 -43.89
N SER A 157 -6.46 14.15 -43.77
CA SER A 157 -6.75 15.10 -44.85
C SER A 157 -5.77 15.00 -46.02
N ILE A 158 -4.48 14.79 -45.71
CA ILE A 158 -3.45 14.56 -46.74
C ILE A 158 -3.69 13.20 -47.40
N ALA A 159 -3.86 12.11 -46.65
CA ALA A 159 -4.12 10.79 -47.22
C ALA A 159 -5.32 10.78 -48.19
N ARG A 160 -6.44 11.44 -47.82
CA ARG A 160 -7.63 11.56 -48.70
C ARG A 160 -7.37 12.36 -49.99
N LYS A 161 -6.53 13.40 -49.95
CA LYS A 161 -6.19 14.20 -51.14
C LYS A 161 -5.36 13.44 -52.17
N TRP A 162 -4.62 12.41 -51.75
CA TRP A 162 -3.80 11.60 -52.65
C TRP A 162 -4.58 10.44 -53.28
N ILE A 163 -5.67 9.98 -52.67
CA ILE A 163 -6.56 8.93 -53.21
C ILE A 163 -7.50 9.47 -54.32
N LEU A 164 -7.68 10.79 -54.40
CA LEU A 164 -8.57 11.46 -55.35
C LEU A 164 -7.85 12.08 -56.57
N LYS A 165 -6.59 11.71 -56.82
CA LYS A 165 -5.84 12.04 -58.04
C LYS A 165 -5.47 10.77 -58.78
#